data_AF-A0A0A9D1W0-F1
#
_entry.id   AF-A0A0A9D1W0-F1
#
_cell.length_a   1.000
_cell.length_b   1.000
_cell.length_c   1.000
_cell.angle_alpha   90.00
_cell.angle_beta   90.00
_cell.angle_gamma   90.00
#
_symmetry.space_group_name_H-M   'P 1'
#
loop_
_entity.id
_entity.type
_entity.pdbx_description
1 polymer ?
#
loop_
_entity_poly.entity_id
_entity_poly.type
_entity_poly.pdbx_seq_one_letter_code
_entity_poly.pdbx_strand_id
1 'polypeptide(L)'
;MAQVPTFPSKLFFFCEVELKSDGETPIVLSHFVYKRMKEKFPEFVEKLENDGLIYTRVLGEGDDPSSPIGRGWQSTFLTKDKGIAEESLA
;
A
#
# COMPACT_ATOMS: atom_id res chain seq x y z
N MET A 1 -1.12 -0.71 -2.74
CA MET A 1 -1.30 -0.47 -4.20
C MET A 1 -0.50 0.74 -4.71
N ALA A 2 0.21 1.49 -3.87
CA ALA A 2 1.07 2.58 -4.35
C ALA A 2 2.46 2.08 -4.80
N GLN A 3 2.84 0.86 -4.41
CA GLN A 3 4.16 0.26 -4.64
C GLN A 3 4.12 -0.83 -5.71
N VAL A 4 3.44 -0.58 -6.83
CA VAL A 4 3.43 -1.47 -8.00
C VAL A 4 3.72 -0.66 -9.27
N PRO A 5 4.45 -1.21 -10.26
CA PRO A 5 4.80 -0.46 -11.47
C PRO A 5 3.58 0.02 -12.27
N THR A 6 2.54 -0.81 -12.32
CA THR A 6 1.26 -0.48 -12.95
C THR A 6 0.19 -0.35 -11.88
N PHE A 7 -0.25 0.88 -11.63
CA PHE A 7 -1.27 1.21 -10.64
C PHE A 7 -2.55 1.73 -11.32
N PRO A 8 -3.73 1.56 -10.70
CA PRO A 8 -4.98 2.04 -11.27
C PRO A 8 -5.02 3.58 -11.31
N SER A 9 -5.44 4.15 -12.45
CA SER A 9 -5.67 5.61 -12.55
C SER A 9 -6.97 6.06 -11.87
N LYS A 10 -7.93 5.15 -11.70
CA LYS A 10 -9.25 5.38 -11.13
C LYS A 10 -9.68 4.12 -10.39
N LEU A 11 -10.45 4.31 -9.33
CA LEU A 11 -11.03 3.23 -8.55
C LEU A 11 -12.47 3.60 -8.18
N PHE A 12 -13.35 2.60 -8.17
CA PHE A 12 -14.75 2.75 -7.79
C PHE A 12 -14.99 1.94 -6.53
N PHE A 13 -15.66 2.55 -5.56
CA PHE A 13 -16.19 1.84 -4.39
C PHE A 13 -17.70 1.68 -4.55
N PHE A 14 -18.21 0.53 -4.13
CA PHE A 14 -19.64 0.21 -4.16
C PHE A 14 -20.02 -0.43 -2.83
N CYS A 15 -21.09 0.06 -2.21
CA CYS A 15 -21.65 -0.49 -0.99
C CYS A 15 -22.86 -1.36 -1.35
N GLU A 16 -22.68 -2.68 -1.31
CA GLU A 16 -23.77 -3.64 -1.54
C GLU A 16 -24.61 -3.84 -0.27
N VAL A 17 -23.94 -3.87 0.89
CA VAL A 17 -24.56 -4.05 2.21
C VAL A 17 -24.07 -2.94 3.13
N GLU A 18 -25.00 -2.11 3.60
CA GLU A 18 -24.71 -1.04 4.56
C GLU A 18 -24.35 -1.61 5.94
N LEU A 19 -23.36 -0.98 6.58
CA LEU A 19 -22.98 -1.32 7.95
C LEU A 19 -23.91 -0.64 8.96
N LYS A 20 -24.20 -1.34 10.06
CA LYS A 20 -25.11 -0.84 11.12
C LYS A 20 -24.56 0.39 11.84
N SER A 21 -23.24 0.50 11.92
CA SER A 21 -22.48 1.65 12.41
C SER A 21 -21.09 1.60 11.81
N ASP A 22 -20.46 2.77 11.65
CA ASP A 22 -19.09 2.92 11.16
C ASP A 22 -18.88 2.34 9.74
N GLY A 23 -17.62 2.21 9.33
CA GLY A 23 -17.24 1.54 8.08
C GLY A 23 -17.32 2.41 6.84
N GLU A 24 -17.33 3.73 7.04
CA GLU A 24 -17.06 4.65 5.96
C GLU A 24 -15.70 4.34 5.31
N THR A 25 -15.55 4.75 4.05
CA THR A 25 -14.25 4.75 3.37
C THR A 25 -13.83 6.20 3.16
N PRO A 26 -13.17 6.84 4.15
CA PRO A 26 -12.78 8.23 4.04
C PRO A 26 -11.78 8.44 2.90
N ILE A 27 -11.97 9.52 2.16
CA ILE A 27 -11.07 9.92 1.08
C ILE A 27 -10.41 11.26 1.40
N VAL A 28 -9.16 11.41 0.98
CA VAL A 28 -8.39 12.66 1.14
C VAL A 28 -7.65 12.99 -0.15
N LEU A 29 -7.55 14.28 -0.44
CA LEU A 29 -6.87 14.79 -1.63
C LEU A 29 -5.36 14.85 -1.37
N SER A 30 -4.60 13.95 -2.01
CA SER A 30 -3.15 13.82 -1.82
C SER A 30 -2.36 15.11 -2.03
N HIS A 31 -2.74 15.94 -3.01
CA HIS A 31 -2.03 17.19 -3.30
C HIS A 31 -2.16 18.24 -2.18
N PHE A 32 -3.29 18.25 -1.44
CA PHE A 32 -3.43 19.13 -0.27
C PHE A 32 -2.56 18.67 0.89
N VAL A 33 -2.41 17.35 1.08
CA VAL A 33 -1.47 16.79 2.07
C VAL A 33 -0.05 17.20 1.72
N TYR A 34 0.36 17.05 0.46
CA TYR A 34 1.69 17.48 0.00
C TYR A 34 1.95 18.97 0.29
N LYS A 35 1.02 19.87 -0.11
CA LYS A 35 1.16 21.30 0.12
C LYS A 35 1.35 21.63 1.60
N ARG A 36 0.48 21.08 2.47
CA ARG A 36 0.56 21.30 3.91
C ARG A 36 1.83 20.73 4.53
N MET A 37 2.29 19.57 4.06
CA MET A 37 3.55 18.97 4.51
C MET A 37 4.74 19.84 4.14
N LYS A 38 4.77 20.37 2.90
CA LYS A 38 5.85 21.24 2.43
C LYS A 38 5.89 22.57 3.16
N GLU A 39 4.73 23.16 3.45
CA GLU A 39 4.62 24.39 4.27
C GLU A 39 5.10 24.18 5.70
N LYS A 40 4.78 23.03 6.31
CA LYS A 40 5.05 22.77 7.73
C LYS A 40 6.42 22.15 8.01
N PHE A 41 6.93 21.34 7.08
CA PHE A 41 8.16 20.56 7.23
C PHE A 41 8.99 20.59 5.93
N PRO A 42 9.43 21.77 5.48
CA PRO A 42 10.05 21.94 4.16
C PRO A 42 11.30 21.08 3.98
N GLU A 43 12.22 21.06 4.95
CA GLU A 43 13.46 20.27 4.88
C GLU A 43 13.20 18.75 4.83
N PHE A 44 12.18 18.28 5.54
CA PHE A 44 11.80 16.87 5.51
C PHE A 44 11.25 16.48 4.13
N VAL A 45 10.39 17.32 3.55
CA VAL A 45 9.84 17.08 2.21
C VAL A 45 10.95 17.13 1.17
N GLU A 46 11.89 18.07 1.27
CA GLU A 46 13.07 18.13 0.39
C GLU A 46 13.91 16.85 0.49
N LYS A 47 14.13 16.34 1.71
CA LYS A 47 14.83 15.06 1.90
C LYS A 47 14.07 13.90 1.25
N LEU A 48 12.75 13.84 1.38
CA LEU A 48 11.94 12.80 0.71
C LEU A 48 12.02 12.90 -0.81
N GLU A 49 12.04 14.12 -1.37
CA GLU A 49 12.17 14.37 -2.81
C GLU A 49 13.55 13.91 -3.33
N ASN A 50 14.62 14.09 -2.53
CA ASN A 50 15.98 13.71 -2.90
C ASN A 50 16.29 12.22 -2.67
N ASP A 51 15.89 11.68 -1.53
CA ASP A 51 16.33 10.36 -1.06
C ASP A 51 15.27 9.26 -1.29
N GLY A 52 13.99 9.63 -1.40
CA GLY A 52 12.88 8.68 -1.47
C GLY A 52 12.64 7.92 -0.15
N LEU A 53 12.17 6.67 -0.27
CA LEU A 53 11.80 5.81 0.86
C LEU A 53 12.20 4.36 0.60
N ILE A 54 12.57 3.64 1.66
CA ILE A 54 12.81 2.19 1.64
C ILE A 54 11.64 1.51 2.37
N TYR A 55 11.03 0.52 1.71
CA TYR A 55 9.98 -0.32 2.31
C TYR A 55 10.53 -1.72 2.56
N THR A 56 10.59 -2.12 3.83
CA THR A 56 10.90 -3.50 4.22
C THR A 56 9.62 -4.19 4.64
N ARG A 57 9.31 -5.33 4.02
CA ARG A 57 8.19 -6.20 4.42
C ARG A 57 8.70 -7.62 4.63
N VAL A 58 8.27 -8.23 5.73
CA VAL A 58 8.50 -9.64 6.01
C VAL A 58 7.19 -10.36 5.73
N LEU A 59 7.17 -11.19 4.70
CA LEU A 59 6.00 -11.98 4.32
C LEU A 59 6.17 -13.40 4.84
N GLY A 60 5.26 -13.83 5.71
CA GLY A 60 5.24 -15.19 6.23
C GLY A 60 4.81 -16.24 5.20
N GLU A 61 4.89 -17.50 5.58
CA GLU A 61 4.27 -18.60 4.84
C GLU A 61 2.77 -18.68 5.19
N GLY A 62 1.93 -18.69 4.16
CA GLY A 62 0.48 -18.64 4.33
C GLY A 62 -0.06 -17.27 4.76
N ASP A 63 -1.38 -17.11 4.73
CA ASP A 63 -2.04 -15.86 5.11
C ASP A 63 -2.44 -15.88 6.59
N ASP A 64 -2.20 -14.75 7.28
CA ASP A 64 -2.61 -14.51 8.66
C ASP A 64 -3.75 -13.48 8.72
N PRO A 65 -5.00 -13.91 8.97
CA PRO A 65 -6.16 -13.01 9.02
C PRO A 65 -6.16 -12.08 10.24
N SER A 66 -5.31 -12.32 11.25
CA SER A 66 -5.21 -11.48 12.44
C SER A 66 -4.29 -10.27 12.24
N SER A 67 -3.47 -10.27 11.19
CA SER A 67 -2.50 -9.23 10.90
C SER A 67 -3.01 -8.23 9.85
N PRO A 68 -2.87 -6.90 10.05
CA PRO A 68 -3.26 -5.88 9.06
C PRO A 68 -2.56 -6.02 7.70
N ILE A 69 -1.40 -6.68 7.67
CA ILE A 69 -0.60 -6.95 6.47
C ILE A 69 -0.29 -8.44 6.34
N GLY A 70 -1.16 -9.30 6.86
CA GLY A 70 -0.92 -10.73 7.00
C GLY A 70 -0.92 -11.56 5.71
N ARG A 71 -0.96 -10.94 4.53
CA ARG A 71 -0.84 -11.69 3.27
C ARG A 71 0.57 -12.30 3.17
N GLY A 72 0.64 -13.63 3.04
CA GLY A 72 1.89 -14.37 2.89
C GLY A 72 2.54 -14.18 1.52
N TRP A 73 3.77 -14.69 1.36
CA TRP A 73 4.48 -14.58 0.09
C TRP A 73 3.78 -15.37 -1.02
N GLN A 74 3.19 -16.53 -0.72
CA GLN A 74 2.51 -17.34 -1.73
C GLN A 74 1.31 -16.61 -2.34
N SER A 75 0.48 -15.98 -1.52
CA SER A 75 -0.68 -15.19 -1.95
C SER A 75 -0.30 -13.84 -2.55
N THR A 76 0.92 -13.36 -2.30
CA THR A 76 1.45 -12.12 -2.88
C THR A 76 1.98 -12.36 -4.29
N PHE A 77 2.76 -13.43 -4.48
CA PHE A 77 3.38 -13.78 -5.76
C PHE A 77 2.58 -14.82 -6.57
N LEU A 78 1.43 -15.24 -6.04
CA LEU A 78 0.51 -16.21 -6.66
C LEU A 78 1.18 -17.55 -7.02
N THR A 79 2.12 -18.00 -6.20
CA THR A 79 2.89 -19.23 -6.41
C THR A 79 3.24 -19.92 -5.10
N LYS A 80 3.50 -21.22 -5.14
CA LYS A 80 4.04 -22.00 -4.01
C LYS A 80 5.51 -22.36 -4.20
N ASP A 81 6.08 -22.00 -5.33
CA ASP A 81 7.49 -22.24 -5.65
C ASP A 81 8.31 -21.01 -5.26
N LYS A 82 9.35 -21.21 -4.45
CA LYS A 82 10.21 -20.12 -3.97
C LYS A 82 11.05 -19.50 -5.08
N GLY A 83 11.56 -20.30 -6.02
CA GLY A 83 12.34 -19.80 -7.15
C GLY A 83 11.50 -18.91 -8.06
N ILE A 84 10.27 -19.33 -8.38
CA ILE A 84 9.33 -18.50 -9.17
C ILE A 84 8.96 -17.21 -8.42
N ALA A 85 8.75 -17.28 -7.10
CA ALA A 85 8.46 -16.10 -6.31
C ALA A 85 9.62 -15.10 -6.34
N GLU A 86 10.86 -15.57 -6.20
CA GLU A 86 12.05 -14.73 -6.24
C GLU A 86 12.28 -14.10 -7.62
N GLU A 87 12.03 -14.84 -8.71
CA GLU A 87 12.09 -14.28 -10.07
C GLU A 87 11.06 -13.16 -10.30
N SER A 88 9.89 -13.25 -9.64
CA SER A 88 8.83 -12.25 -9.74
C SER A 88 9.09 -10.96 -8.94
N LEU A 89 10.15 -10.92 -8.13
CA LEU A 89 10.56 -9.74 -7.35
C LEU A 89 11.36 -8.71 -8.16
N ALA A 90 11.74 -9.04 -9.40
CA ALA A 90 12.56 -8.20 -10.27
C ALA A 90 11.79 -7.02 -10.90
#